data_AF-A0A3Q2PAH5-F1
#
_entry.id   AF-A0A3Q2PAH5-F1
#
_cell.length_a   1.000
_cell.length_b   1.000
_cell.length_c   1.000
_cell.angle_alpha   90.00
_cell.angle_beta   90.00
_cell.angle_gamma   90.00
#
_symmetry.space_group_name_H-M   'P 1'
#
loop_
_entity.id
_entity.type
_entity.pdbx_description
1 polymer ?
#
loop_
_entity_poly.entity_id
_entity_poly.type
_entity_poly.pdbx_seq_one_letter_code
_entity_poly.pdbx_strand_id
1 'polypeptide(L)'
;MARKKMLTYLKRQKADIAFIQESHLTDTEPLKLCRNWVGNVFYSSFCTKARGITLLINKRLIFKSNSVKKDKNGRFLLVNWEINRNKIALVNIYGPNYDDPLFFNNLIMKLAAIGGHFKHLKHSLTTQEGETTMRFISKTCSEALRFLFSFY
;
A
#
# COMPACT_ATOMS: atom_id res chain seq x y z
N MET A 1 -1.08 13.52 12.53
CA MET A 1 0.32 13.84 12.17
C MET A 1 0.34 14.71 10.92
N ALA A 2 1.07 15.84 10.88
CA ALA A 2 1.15 16.66 9.67
C ALA A 2 1.86 15.90 8.52
N ARG A 3 1.34 15.97 7.29
CA ARG A 3 1.81 15.20 6.11
C ARG A 3 3.32 15.32 5.85
N LYS A 4 3.88 16.52 6.04
CA LYS A 4 5.33 16.77 5.92
C LYS A 4 6.13 15.94 6.94
N LYS A 5 5.67 15.86 8.20
CA LYS A 5 6.32 15.06 9.25
C LYS A 5 6.29 13.56 8.90
N MET A 6 5.18 13.07 8.35
CA MET A 6 5.07 11.68 7.88
C MET A 6 6.05 11.39 6.74
N LEU A 7 6.10 12.22 5.70
CA LEU A 7 7.03 12.02 4.58
C LEU A 7 8.50 12.09 5.03
N THR A 8 8.83 13.01 5.94
CA THR A 8 10.18 13.10 6.54
C THR A 8 10.51 11.87 7.38
N TYR A 9 9.55 11.37 8.17
CA TYR A 9 9.71 10.13 8.93
C TYR A 9 10.00 8.95 8.00
N LEU A 10 9.19 8.75 6.96
CA LEU A 10 9.38 7.65 6.00
C LEU A 10 10.72 7.76 5.26
N LYS A 11 11.14 8.97 4.91
CA LYS A 11 12.48 9.23 4.33
C LYS A 11 13.60 8.80 5.29
N ARG A 12 13.51 9.18 6.57
CA ARG A 12 14.49 8.79 7.61
C ARG A 12 14.54 7.28 7.82
N GLN A 13 13.40 6.61 7.69
CA GLN A 13 13.31 5.15 7.75
C GLN A 13 13.75 4.46 6.45
N LYS A 14 14.24 5.20 5.45
CA LYS A 14 14.71 4.69 4.15
C LYS A 14 13.64 3.88 3.40
N ALA A 15 12.36 4.26 3.52
CA ALA A 15 11.26 3.58 2.84
C ALA A 15 11.47 3.54 1.31
N ASP A 16 11.31 2.36 0.74
CA ASP A 16 11.07 2.16 -0.70
C ASP A 16 9.59 2.26 -0.99
N ILE A 17 8.79 1.56 -0.20
CA ILE A 17 7.37 1.40 -0.40
C ILE A 17 6.70 1.61 0.94
N ALA A 18 5.78 2.59 1.00
CA ALA A 18 5.08 2.91 2.24
C ALA A 18 3.57 2.71 2.10
N PHE A 19 3.01 1.93 3.01
CA PHE A 19 1.60 1.62 3.12
C PHE A 19 0.98 2.50 4.20
N ILE A 20 0.02 3.34 3.83
CA ILE A 20 -0.62 4.30 4.73
C ILE A 20 -2.12 4.05 4.76
N GLN A 21 -2.71 4.01 5.96
CA GLN A 21 -4.16 3.96 6.20
C GLN A 21 -4.59 5.26 6.87
N GLU A 22 -5.90 5.52 6.86
CA GLU A 22 -6.51 6.70 7.47
C GLU A 22 -5.83 7.99 7.00
N SER A 23 -5.50 8.06 5.71
CA SER A 23 -4.70 9.14 5.17
C SER A 23 -5.42 10.50 5.20
N HIS A 24 -6.75 10.49 5.41
CA HIS A 24 -7.64 11.65 5.37
C HIS A 24 -7.28 12.59 4.20
N LEU A 25 -6.98 11.99 3.04
CA LEU A 25 -6.65 12.71 1.82
C LEU A 25 -7.94 12.96 1.03
N THR A 26 -8.18 14.20 0.65
CA THR A 26 -9.19 14.55 -0.36
C THR A 26 -8.64 14.26 -1.76
N ASP A 27 -9.50 14.07 -2.76
CA ASP A 27 -9.09 13.55 -4.09
C ASP A 27 -8.08 14.42 -4.87
N THR A 28 -7.87 15.68 -4.45
CA THR A 28 -6.86 16.60 -5.03
C THR A 28 -5.50 16.56 -4.33
N GLU A 29 -5.36 15.76 -3.27
CA GLU A 29 -4.17 15.74 -2.38
C GLU A 29 -3.15 14.63 -2.64
N PRO A 30 -3.46 13.45 -3.24
CA PRO A 30 -2.47 12.41 -3.46
C PRO A 30 -1.31 12.86 -4.36
N LEU A 31 -1.57 13.68 -5.38
CA LEU A 31 -0.53 14.26 -6.24
C LEU A 31 0.42 15.18 -5.46
N LYS A 32 -0.05 15.84 -4.39
CA LYS A 32 0.80 16.65 -3.50
C LYS A 32 1.78 15.81 -2.68
N LEU A 33 1.61 14.48 -2.67
CA LEU A 33 2.55 13.54 -2.05
C LEU A 33 3.67 13.11 -3.00
N CYS A 34 3.53 13.28 -4.32
CA CYS A 34 4.61 13.09 -5.31
C CYS A 34 5.67 14.19 -5.18
N ARG A 35 6.46 14.15 -4.11
CA ARG A 35 7.55 15.07 -3.82
C ARG A 35 8.64 14.40 -3.00
N ASN A 36 9.80 15.04 -2.94
CA ASN A 36 10.99 14.54 -2.25
C ASN A 36 11.46 13.19 -2.81
N TRP A 37 11.22 12.11 -2.06
CA TRP A 37 11.62 10.75 -2.38
C TRP A 37 10.52 9.95 -3.06
N VAL A 38 9.27 10.41 -3.00
CA VAL A 38 8.11 9.73 -3.58
C VAL A 38 8.02 10.06 -5.07
N GLY A 39 8.03 9.02 -5.90
CA GLY A 39 7.87 9.14 -7.36
C GLY A 39 6.47 8.76 -7.83
N ASN A 40 5.85 7.74 -7.22
CA ASN A 40 4.52 7.29 -7.58
C ASN A 40 3.62 7.15 -6.35
N VAL A 41 2.33 7.43 -6.54
CA VAL A 41 1.32 7.36 -5.48
C VAL A 41 0.09 6.63 -6.02
N PHE A 42 -0.30 5.55 -5.35
CA PHE A 42 -1.57 4.88 -5.57
C PHE A 42 -2.46 5.10 -4.35
N TYR A 43 -3.76 5.28 -4.57
CA TYR A 43 -4.69 5.56 -3.48
C TYR A 43 -6.09 5.04 -3.80
N SER A 44 -6.86 4.80 -2.73
CA SER A 44 -8.30 4.51 -2.75
C SER A 44 -8.94 5.33 -1.62
N SER A 45 -9.93 6.14 -1.97
CA SER A 45 -10.69 7.05 -1.09
C SER A 45 -12.19 6.75 -1.21
N PHE A 46 -12.94 6.90 -0.12
CA PHE A 46 -14.41 6.75 -0.12
C PHE A 46 -15.11 8.11 -0.09
N CYS A 47 -14.74 8.96 0.87
CA CYS A 47 -15.17 10.35 0.98
C CYS A 47 -14.04 11.18 1.61
N THR A 48 -13.95 12.45 1.24
CA THR A 48 -12.84 13.38 1.54
C THR A 48 -12.36 13.46 2.99
N LYS A 49 -13.16 13.01 3.97
CA LYS A 49 -12.81 13.03 5.40
C LYS A 49 -12.75 11.67 6.08
N ALA A 50 -13.22 10.60 5.44
CA ALA A 50 -13.36 9.29 6.08
C ALA A 50 -12.85 8.17 5.16
N ARG A 51 -11.94 7.35 5.72
CA ARG A 51 -11.40 6.12 5.12
C ARG A 51 -10.61 6.40 3.84
N GLY A 52 -9.31 6.13 3.90
CA GLY A 52 -8.40 6.38 2.80
C GLY A 52 -7.13 5.58 2.95
N ILE A 53 -6.78 4.89 1.88
CA ILE A 53 -5.56 4.10 1.79
C ILE A 53 -4.65 4.73 0.76
N THR A 54 -3.36 4.77 1.05
CA THR A 54 -2.33 5.30 0.16
C THR A 54 -1.10 4.40 0.15
N LEU A 55 -0.55 4.21 -1.04
CA LEU A 55 0.69 3.50 -1.29
C LEU A 55 1.66 4.49 -1.93
N LEU A 56 2.78 4.76 -1.26
CA LEU A 56 3.84 5.64 -1.75
C LEU A 56 5.01 4.79 -2.25
N ILE A 57 5.48 5.07 -3.46
CA ILE A 57 6.62 4.39 -4.05
C ILE A 57 7.77 5.37 -4.22
N ASN A 58 8.96 4.96 -3.82
CA ASN A 58 10.19 5.72 -3.98
C ASN A 58 10.56 5.86 -5.45
N LYS A 59 10.94 7.07 -5.87
CA LYS A 59 11.33 7.38 -7.26
C LYS A 59 12.55 6.62 -7.76
N ARG A 60 13.35 6.03 -6.84
CA ARG A 60 14.48 5.18 -7.22
C ARG A 60 14.06 3.81 -7.78
N LEU A 61 12.84 3.37 -7.47
CA LEU A 61 12.35 2.08 -7.93
C LEU A 61 11.86 2.21 -9.36
N ILE A 62 12.47 1.42 -10.25
CA ILE A 62 12.04 1.26 -11.63
C ILE A 62 11.15 0.02 -11.66
N PHE A 63 9.88 0.20 -12.03
CA PHE A 63 8.90 -0.87 -12.08
C PHE A 63 7.94 -0.64 -13.25
N LYS A 64 7.33 -1.73 -13.71
CA LYS A 64 6.19 -1.68 -14.64
C LYS A 64 4.92 -1.90 -13.85
N SER A 65 3.95 -0.98 -13.95
CA SER A 65 2.63 -1.16 -13.35
C SER A 65 1.75 -1.97 -14.30
N ASN A 66 1.18 -3.07 -13.84
CA ASN A 66 0.38 -3.98 -14.67
C ASN A 66 -1.11 -3.73 -14.47
N SER A 67 -1.57 -3.64 -13.22
CA SER A 67 -2.98 -3.38 -12.92
C SER A 67 -3.17 -2.82 -11.52
N VAL A 68 -4.12 -1.90 -11.37
CA VAL A 68 -4.51 -1.33 -10.08
C VAL A 68 -5.99 -1.61 -9.83
N LYS A 69 -6.29 -2.34 -8.75
CA LYS A 69 -7.67 -2.55 -8.27
C LYS A 69 -7.88 -1.75 -6.99
N LYS A 70 -8.89 -0.90 -6.99
CA LYS A 70 -9.23 -0.03 -5.87
C LYS A 70 -10.57 -0.43 -5.30
N ASP A 71 -10.68 -0.42 -3.99
CA ASP A 71 -11.97 -0.50 -3.33
C ASP A 71 -12.75 0.80 -3.53
N LYS A 72 -14.07 0.70 -3.68
CA LYS A 72 -14.94 1.88 -3.71
C LYS A 72 -15.06 2.52 -2.33
N ASN A 73 -14.93 1.73 -1.26
CA ASN A 73 -15.08 2.17 0.12
C ASN A 73 -13.75 2.54 0.81
N GLY A 74 -12.66 2.67 0.06
CA GLY A 74 -11.36 3.04 0.63
C GLY A 74 -10.72 1.95 1.50
N ARG A 75 -11.19 0.70 1.45
CA ARG A 75 -10.78 -0.39 2.36
C ARG A 75 -9.69 -1.31 1.80
N PHE A 76 -9.48 -1.34 0.50
CA PHE A 76 -8.30 -2.04 -0.05
C PHE A 76 -7.79 -1.37 -1.32
N LEU A 77 -6.49 -1.55 -1.55
CA LEU A 77 -5.79 -1.14 -2.75
C LEU A 77 -4.84 -2.27 -3.13
N LEU A 78 -4.98 -2.75 -4.35
CA LEU A 78 -4.16 -3.82 -4.90
C LEU A 78 -3.44 -3.32 -6.15
N VAL A 79 -2.12 -3.41 -6.13
CA VAL A 79 -1.26 -2.98 -7.24
C VAL A 79 -0.41 -4.17 -7.67
N ASN A 80 -0.67 -4.66 -8.88
CA ASN A 80 0.23 -5.61 -9.53
C ASN A 80 1.30 -4.83 -10.27
N TRP A 81 2.54 -5.15 -10.00
CA TRP A 81 3.69 -4.54 -10.67
C TRP A 81 4.77 -5.58 -10.96
N GLU A 82 5.74 -5.19 -11.76
CA GLU A 82 6.85 -6.03 -12.19
C GLU A 82 8.17 -5.29 -11.98
N ILE A 83 9.13 -5.97 -11.36
CA ILE A 83 10.50 -5.49 -11.16
C ILE A 83 11.47 -6.61 -11.54
N ASN A 84 12.44 -6.33 -12.41
CA ASN A 84 13.38 -7.34 -12.93
C ASN A 84 12.68 -8.62 -13.45
N ARG A 85 11.54 -8.47 -14.14
CA ARG A 85 10.66 -9.56 -14.62
C ARG A 85 9.94 -10.38 -13.53
N ASN A 86 10.16 -10.07 -12.26
CA ASN A 86 9.44 -10.68 -11.15
C ASN A 86 8.13 -9.93 -10.91
N LYS A 87 7.01 -10.67 -10.91
CA LYS A 87 5.69 -10.11 -10.62
C LYS A 87 5.48 -10.08 -9.11
N ILE A 88 4.91 -8.97 -8.66
CA ILE A 88 4.66 -8.75 -7.24
C ILE A 88 3.28 -8.10 -7.12
N ALA A 89 2.49 -8.54 -6.14
CA ALA A 89 1.25 -7.89 -5.75
C ALA A 89 1.44 -7.16 -4.43
N LEU A 90 1.25 -5.84 -4.46
CA LEU A 90 1.20 -4.98 -3.29
C LEU A 90 -0.26 -4.83 -2.86
N VAL A 91 -0.61 -5.31 -1.66
CA VAL A 91 -1.99 -5.22 -1.15
C VAL A 91 -2.03 -4.43 0.15
N ASN A 92 -2.65 -3.26 0.09
CA ASN A 92 -2.94 -2.42 1.25
C ASN A 92 -4.40 -2.63 1.66
N ILE A 93 -4.64 -3.03 2.90
CA ILE A 93 -5.97 -3.38 3.42
C ILE A 93 -6.22 -2.58 4.69
N TYR A 94 -7.43 -2.06 4.81
CA TYR A 94 -8.00 -1.44 6.00
C TYR A 94 -9.33 -2.15 6.27
N GLY A 95 -9.30 -3.11 7.18
CA GLY A 95 -10.48 -3.90 7.54
C GLY A 95 -11.55 -3.06 8.25
N PRO A 96 -12.83 -3.47 8.21
CA PRO A 96 -13.88 -2.85 9.01
C PRO A 96 -13.61 -3.04 10.52
N ASN A 97 -14.08 -2.09 11.33
CA ASN A 97 -13.99 -2.14 12.81
C ASN A 97 -15.08 -3.03 13.45
N TYR A 98 -15.88 -3.68 12.63
CA TYR A 98 -16.96 -4.59 13.02
C TYR A 98 -16.78 -5.90 12.25
N ASP A 99 -17.38 -6.97 12.74
CA ASP A 99 -17.32 -8.26 12.07
C ASP A 99 -18.07 -8.19 10.72
N ASP A 100 -17.35 -8.44 9.64
CA ASP A 100 -17.84 -8.35 8.26
C ASP A 100 -17.30 -9.55 7.46
N PRO A 101 -17.88 -10.75 7.65
CA PRO A 101 -17.42 -11.96 6.96
C PRO A 101 -17.48 -11.80 5.44
N LEU A 102 -18.45 -11.03 4.93
CA LEU A 102 -18.59 -10.77 3.50
C LEU A 102 -17.41 -9.99 2.94
N PHE A 103 -16.92 -8.97 3.65
CA PHE A 103 -15.70 -8.25 3.28
C PHE A 103 -14.50 -9.20 3.20
N PHE A 104 -14.28 -10.02 4.23
CA PHE A 104 -13.14 -10.93 4.28
C PHE A 104 -13.22 -12.04 3.22
N ASN A 105 -14.40 -12.64 2.99
CA ASN A 105 -14.59 -13.63 1.94
C ASN A 105 -14.29 -13.05 0.55
N ASN A 106 -14.81 -11.84 0.27
CA ASN A 106 -14.53 -11.16 -1.00
C ASN A 106 -13.04 -10.80 -1.16
N LEU A 107 -12.36 -10.43 -0.07
CA LEU A 107 -10.93 -10.18 -0.08
C LEU A 107 -10.14 -11.47 -0.35
N ILE A 108 -10.47 -12.56 0.35
CA ILE A 108 -9.83 -13.87 0.18
C ILE A 108 -9.98 -14.36 -1.27
N MET A 109 -11.17 -14.27 -1.88
CA MET A 109 -11.37 -14.64 -3.27
C MET A 109 -10.49 -13.82 -4.24
N LYS A 110 -10.37 -12.51 -4.01
CA LYS A 110 -9.50 -11.65 -4.83
C LYS A 110 -8.02 -11.99 -4.69
N LEU A 111 -7.58 -12.34 -3.48
CA LEU A 111 -6.21 -12.75 -3.20
C LEU A 111 -5.90 -14.13 -3.77
N ALA A 112 -6.82 -15.08 -3.62
CA ALA A 112 -6.70 -16.42 -4.19
C ALA A 112 -6.57 -16.39 -5.72
N ALA A 113 -7.32 -15.50 -6.38
CA ALA A 113 -7.22 -15.30 -7.83
C ALA A 113 -5.87 -14.74 -8.30
N ILE A 114 -5.11 -14.10 -7.42
CA ILE A 114 -3.74 -13.63 -7.71
C ILE A 114 -2.73 -14.73 -7.45
N GLY A 115 -2.98 -15.55 -6.42
CA GLY A 115 -2.07 -16.59 -5.98
C GLY A 115 -0.81 -16.04 -5.31
N GLY A 116 0.17 -16.93 -5.13
CA GLY A 116 1.48 -16.60 -4.57
C GLY A 116 1.60 -16.70 -3.05
N HIS A 117 2.81 -16.44 -2.57
CA HIS A 117 3.13 -16.46 -1.15
C HIS A 117 2.96 -15.07 -0.52
N PHE A 118 1.94 -14.94 0.33
CA PHE A 118 1.67 -13.68 1.00
C PHE A 118 2.52 -13.51 2.28
N LYS A 119 3.28 -12.41 2.36
CA LYS A 119 3.98 -11.98 3.57
C LYS A 119 3.17 -10.89 4.29
N HIS A 120 3.01 -11.04 5.60
CA HIS A 120 2.34 -10.06 6.45
C HIS A 120 3.31 -8.99 6.96
N LEU A 121 2.99 -7.71 6.77
CA LEU A 121 3.83 -6.59 7.21
C LEU A 121 3.29 -5.97 8.51
N LYS A 122 3.95 -6.16 9.65
CA LYS A 122 3.50 -5.52 10.89
C LYS A 122 3.92 -4.04 10.98
N HIS A 123 5.18 -3.74 10.68
CA HIS A 123 5.72 -2.37 10.81
C HIS A 123 6.68 -2.02 9.68
N SER A 124 7.72 -2.84 9.51
CA SER A 124 8.66 -2.74 8.41
C SER A 124 9.12 -4.12 7.99
N LEU A 125 9.43 -4.30 6.71
CA LEU A 125 10.00 -5.52 6.15
C LEU A 125 11.04 -5.10 5.12
N THR A 126 12.18 -5.78 5.10
CA THR A 126 13.12 -5.68 3.99
C THR A 126 13.12 -7.04 3.28
N THR A 127 12.92 -7.04 1.97
CA THR A 127 13.03 -8.26 1.15
C THR A 127 13.83 -7.93 -0.11
N GLN A 128 14.42 -8.96 -0.68
CA GLN A 128 15.25 -8.88 -1.87
C GLN A 128 14.54 -9.65 -2.99
N GLU A 129 14.33 -8.97 -4.11
CA GLU A 129 13.71 -9.53 -5.31
C GLU A 129 14.70 -9.42 -6.47
N GLY A 130 15.35 -10.55 -6.79
CA GLY A 130 16.54 -10.56 -7.64
C GLY A 130 17.67 -9.74 -7.01
N GLU A 131 18.17 -8.75 -7.74
CA GLU A 131 19.23 -7.84 -7.25
C GLU A 131 18.67 -6.64 -6.47
N THR A 132 17.35 -6.45 -6.46
CA THR A 132 16.74 -5.26 -5.83
C THR A 132 16.31 -5.55 -4.40
N THR A 133 16.97 -4.87 -3.45
CA THR A 133 16.52 -4.84 -2.05
C THR A 133 15.48 -3.73 -1.86
N MET A 134 14.32 -4.07 -1.31
CA MET A 134 13.23 -3.15 -1.05
C MET A 134 12.86 -3.13 0.43
N ARG A 135 12.76 -1.93 1.00
CA ARG A 135 12.28 -1.69 2.36
C ARG A 135 10.83 -1.19 2.37
N PHE A 136 9.95 -2.04 2.86
CA PHE A 136 8.54 -1.80 3.05
C PHE A 136 8.29 -1.23 4.43
N ILE A 137 7.43 -0.22 4.52
CA ILE A 137 7.01 0.39 5.80
C ILE A 137 5.49 0.50 5.82
N SER A 138 4.90 0.10 6.94
CA SER A 138 3.50 0.34 7.23
C SER A 138 3.33 1.46 8.25
N LYS A 139 2.37 2.34 7.99
CA LYS A 139 1.86 3.33 8.93
C LYS A 139 0.34 3.32 8.96
N THR A 140 -0.18 2.86 10.08
CA THR A 140 -1.58 3.00 10.47
C THR A 140 -1.71 4.02 11.60
N CYS A 141 -2.87 4.68 11.69
CA CYS A 141 -3.25 5.51 12.84
C CYS A 141 -4.05 4.69 13.89
N SER A 142 -4.53 3.48 13.55
CA SER A 142 -5.31 2.56 14.40
C SER A 142 -4.84 1.10 14.30
N GLU A 143 -5.23 0.24 15.25
CA GLU A 143 -4.86 -1.20 15.33
C GLU A 143 -5.56 -2.11 14.29
N ALA A 144 -5.80 -1.64 13.07
CA ALA A 144 -6.47 -2.42 12.02
C ALA A 144 -5.55 -3.48 11.37
N LEU A 145 -6.16 -4.60 10.93
CA LEU A 145 -5.52 -5.78 10.32
C LEU A 145 -4.55 -5.40 9.19
N ARG A 146 -3.31 -5.90 9.28
CA ARG A 146 -2.18 -5.42 8.48
C ARG A 146 -1.92 -6.29 7.22
N PHE A 147 -1.45 -5.61 6.18
CA PHE A 147 -1.03 -5.96 4.81
C PHE A 147 -0.73 -7.41 4.43
N LEU A 148 -0.91 -7.67 3.14
CA LEU A 148 -0.45 -8.86 2.45
C LEU A 148 0.39 -8.43 1.22
N PHE A 149 1.56 -9.04 1.08
CA PHE A 149 2.43 -8.90 -0.09
C PHE A 149 2.59 -10.25 -0.75
N SER A 150 2.14 -10.41 -1.99
CA SER A 150 2.33 -11.70 -2.70
C SER A 150 3.47 -11.62 -3.70
N PHE A 151 4.28 -12.67 -3.70
CA PHE A 151 5.20 -13.00 -4.79
C PHE A 151 4.60 -14.17 -5.57
N TYR A 152 4.57 -14.06 -6.90
CA TYR A 152 4.11 -15.13 -7.80
C TYR A 152 4.82 -15.06 -9.16
#